data_AF-A0A7V5H048-F1
#
_entry.id   AF-A0A7V5H048-F1
#
_cell.length_a   1.000
_cell.length_b   1.000
_cell.length_c   1.000
_cell.angle_alpha   90.00
_cell.angle_beta   90.00
_cell.angle_gamma   90.00
#
_symmetry.space_group_name_H-M   'P 1'
#
loop_
_entity.id
_entity.type
_entity.pdbx_description
1 polymer ?
#
loop_
_entity_poly.entity_id
_entity_poly.type
_entity_poly.pdbx_seq_one_letter_code
_entity_poly.pdbx_strand_id
1 'polypeptide(L)'
;PLTGRGTTAGSVSESEFPDGTKIAITPIPVGNELTILATTKLGASKEVSMKVYDLNGNLIADLGTTNLSQSITQLRFSTNSIPSGRYNLKLQIGNDVQFIPFIVVK
;
A
#
# COMPACT_ATOMS: atom_id res chain seq x y z
N PRO A 1 -4.42 -13.00 31.07
CA PRO A 1 -4.68 -13.07 29.61
C PRO A 1 -4.33 -11.73 28.96
N LEU A 2 -3.08 -11.62 28.47
CA LEU A 2 -2.62 -10.46 27.73
C LEU A 2 -3.00 -10.67 26.25
N THR A 3 -4.13 -10.10 25.84
CA THR A 3 -4.60 -10.10 24.45
C THR A 3 -3.87 -9.02 23.66
N GLY A 4 -2.59 -9.26 23.37
CA GLY A 4 -1.80 -8.48 22.41
C GLY A 4 -1.33 -9.43 21.32
N ARG A 5 -2.19 -9.74 20.36
CA ARG A 5 -1.85 -10.60 19.22
C ARG A 5 -0.85 -9.86 18.33
N GLY A 6 0.43 -10.22 18.49
CA GLY A 6 1.47 -10.22 17.46
C GLY A 6 1.70 -8.92 16.71
N THR A 7 2.54 -8.05 17.25
CA THR A 7 3.38 -7.17 16.42
C THR A 7 4.44 -8.05 15.75
N THR A 8 4.09 -8.68 14.63
CA THR A 8 5.09 -9.22 13.73
C THR A 8 5.92 -8.04 13.24
N ALA A 9 7.19 -8.00 13.62
CA ALA A 9 8.15 -6.98 13.25
C ALA A 9 8.40 -7.00 11.74
N GLY A 10 7.55 -6.31 10.98
CA GLY A 10 7.80 -5.89 9.62
C GLY A 10 7.25 -4.47 9.53
N SER A 11 8.12 -3.49 9.31
CA SER A 11 7.76 -2.07 9.33
C SER A 11 6.48 -1.83 8.51
N VAL A 12 5.38 -1.53 9.19
CA VAL A 12 4.13 -1.17 8.53
C VAL A 12 4.22 0.31 8.22
N SER A 13 4.05 0.68 6.95
CA SER A 13 3.84 2.08 6.60
C SER A 13 2.36 2.29 6.38
N GLU A 14 1.77 3.23 7.12
CA GLU A 14 0.33 3.49 7.14
C GLU A 14 0.02 4.92 6.64
N SER A 15 -1.16 5.07 6.05
CA SER A 15 -1.67 6.35 5.59
C SER A 15 -3.19 6.40 5.75
N GLU A 16 -3.71 7.55 6.18
CA GLU A 16 -5.14 7.76 6.44
C GLU A 16 -5.65 8.92 5.59
N PHE A 17 -6.68 8.65 4.78
CA PHE A 17 -7.32 9.61 3.89
C PHE A 17 -8.39 10.43 4.65
N PRO A 18 -8.75 11.63 4.16
CA PRO A 18 -9.76 12.48 4.82
C PRO A 18 -11.13 11.83 5.01
N ASP A 19 -11.46 10.82 4.19
CA ASP A 19 -12.71 10.06 4.30
C ASP A 19 -12.68 8.92 5.33
N GLY A 20 -11.57 8.78 6.06
CA GLY A 20 -11.34 7.76 7.07
C GLY A 20 -10.84 6.42 6.52
N THR A 21 -10.58 6.32 5.22
CA THR A 21 -9.91 5.15 4.63
C THR A 21 -8.47 5.07 5.15
N LYS A 22 -8.10 3.91 5.70
CA LYS A 22 -6.72 3.63 6.15
C LYS A 22 -6.08 2.63 5.21
N ILE A 23 -4.90 2.94 4.69
CA ILE A 23 -4.10 2.03 3.88
C ILE A 23 -2.79 1.75 4.59
N ALA A 24 -2.51 0.47 4.81
CA ALA A 24 -1.28 -0.04 5.39
C ALA A 24 -0.54 -0.90 4.36
N ILE A 25 0.79 -0.85 4.37
CA ILE A 25 1.64 -1.72 3.56
C ILE A 25 2.33 -2.72 4.49
N THR A 26 2.12 -4.01 4.23
CA THR A 26 2.66 -5.10 5.07
C THR A 26 2.96 -6.35 4.26
N PRO A 27 4.16 -6.94 4.34
CA PRO A 27 5.40 -6.33 4.79
C PRO A 27 5.88 -5.27 3.78
N ILE A 28 6.83 -4.41 4.16
CA ILE A 28 7.72 -3.79 3.16
C ILE A 28 8.27 -4.92 2.29
N PRO A 29 8.26 -4.84 0.95
CA PRO A 29 8.51 -5.98 0.07
C PRO A 29 9.91 -6.57 0.26
N VAL A 30 10.02 -7.55 1.16
CA VAL A 30 11.15 -8.45 1.35
C VAL A 30 10.71 -9.78 0.73
N GLY A 31 11.31 -10.18 -0.40
CA GLY A 31 10.92 -11.42 -1.08
C GLY A 31 9.90 -11.27 -2.21
N ASN A 32 10.04 -10.20 -3.03
CA ASN A 32 9.37 -10.05 -4.33
C ASN A 32 7.84 -9.85 -4.33
N GLU A 33 7.23 -9.56 -3.19
CA GLU A 33 5.79 -9.23 -3.09
C GLU A 33 5.56 -8.01 -2.20
N LEU A 34 4.74 -7.08 -2.69
CA LEU A 34 4.18 -5.95 -1.96
C LEU A 34 2.73 -6.28 -1.61
N THR A 35 2.41 -6.35 -0.32
CA THR A 35 1.02 -6.51 0.13
C THR A 35 0.50 -5.20 0.71
N ILE A 36 -0.69 -4.79 0.24
CA ILE A 36 -1.39 -3.58 0.66
C ILE A 36 -2.69 -4.00 1.34
N LEU A 37 -2.89 -3.52 2.56
CA LEU A 37 -4.11 -3.71 3.33
C LEU A 37 -4.87 -2.38 3.38
N ALA A 38 -6.03 -2.34 2.74
CA ALA A 38 -6.90 -1.17 2.77
C ALA A 38 -8.11 -1.45 3.66
N THR A 39 -8.38 -0.54 4.58
CA THR A 39 -9.54 -0.58 5.48
C THR A 39 -10.44 0.61 5.17
N THR A 40 -11.67 0.35 4.76
CA THR A 40 -12.69 1.36 4.47
C THR A 40 -13.89 1.22 5.40
N LYS A 41 -14.74 2.24 5.45
CA LYS A 41 -16.02 2.16 6.15
C LYS A 41 -16.94 1.14 5.46
N LEU A 42 -17.63 0.31 6.24
CA LEU A 42 -18.58 -0.67 5.72
C LEU A 42 -19.62 0.00 4.80
N GLY A 43 -19.79 -0.53 3.59
CA GLY A 43 -20.71 0.00 2.58
C GLY A 43 -20.16 1.13 1.72
N ALA A 44 -18.92 1.60 1.96
CA ALA A 44 -18.23 2.49 1.04
C ALA A 44 -17.61 1.69 -0.11
N SER A 45 -17.83 2.14 -1.36
CA SER A 45 -17.09 1.69 -2.53
C SER A 45 -16.23 2.85 -3.01
N LYS A 46 -14.92 2.60 -3.12
CA LYS A 46 -13.93 3.62 -3.52
C LYS A 46 -12.98 3.04 -4.53
N GLU A 47 -12.67 3.84 -5.55
CA GLU A 47 -11.63 3.49 -6.49
C GLU A 47 -10.28 4.02 -5.99
N VAL A 48 -9.27 3.15 -5.91
CA VAL A 48 -7.89 3.51 -5.57
C VAL A 48 -6.97 3.23 -6.74
N SER A 49 -6.22 4.24 -7.16
CA SER A 49 -5.13 4.10 -8.14
C SER A 49 -3.80 3.99 -7.42
N MET A 50 -2.95 3.07 -7.87
CA MET A 50 -1.68 2.72 -7.25
C MET A 50 -0.54 2.81 -8.27
N LYS A 51 0.48 3.61 -7.98
CA LYS A 51 1.66 3.76 -8.85
C LYS A 51 2.93 3.83 -8.02
N VAL A 52 4.02 3.26 -8.55
CA VAL A 52 5.34 3.25 -7.89
C VAL A 52 6.26 4.26 -8.57
N TYR A 53 6.86 5.13 -7.78
CA TYR A 53 7.83 6.12 -8.23
C TYR A 53 9.18 5.91 -7.55
N ASP A 54 10.28 6.22 -8.25
CA ASP A 54 11.59 6.35 -7.62
C ASP A 54 11.71 7.67 -6.82
N LEU A 55 12.86 7.88 -6.19
CA LEU A 55 13.12 9.10 -5.40
C LEU A 55 13.28 10.37 -6.27
N ASN A 56 13.48 10.21 -7.58
CA ASN A 56 13.58 11.32 -8.53
C ASN A 56 12.22 11.68 -9.14
N GLY A 57 11.15 10.94 -8.80
CA GLY A 57 9.80 11.15 -9.33
C GLY A 57 9.55 10.46 -10.68
N ASN A 58 10.42 9.54 -11.11
CA ASN A 58 10.17 8.74 -12.31
C ASN A 58 9.19 7.61 -11.99
N LEU A 59 8.21 7.39 -12.87
CA LEU A 59 7.28 6.26 -12.77
C LEU A 59 8.01 4.95 -13.07
N ILE A 60 7.98 4.02 -12.11
CA ILE A 60 8.64 2.71 -12.21
C ILE A 60 7.61 1.62 -12.56
N ALA A 61 6.44 1.66 -11.94
CA ALA A 61 5.37 0.70 -12.21
C ALA A 61 3.99 1.33 -12.01
N ASP A 62 3.06 1.00 -12.89
CA ASP A 62 1.64 1.25 -12.70
C ASP A 62 1.00 -0.04 -12.19
N LEU A 63 0.52 -0.03 -10.94
CA LEU A 63 -0.14 -1.20 -10.31
C LEU A 63 -1.64 -1.22 -10.65
N GLY A 64 -2.10 -0.24 -11.43
CA GLY A 64 -3.47 -0.11 -11.87
C GLY A 64 -4.38 0.48 -10.82
N THR A 65 -5.66 0.16 -11.01
CA THR A 65 -6.76 0.73 -10.25
C THR A 65 -7.63 -0.41 -9.72
N THR A 66 -8.06 -0.32 -8.48
CA THR A 66 -8.94 -1.33 -7.87
C THR A 66 -10.05 -0.68 -7.04
N ASN A 67 -11.14 -1.42 -6.87
CA ASN A 67 -12.28 -0.96 -6.08
C ASN A 67 -12.24 -1.55 -4.66
N LEU A 68 -12.12 -0.67 -3.67
CA LEU A 68 -12.26 -0.97 -2.24
C LEU A 68 -13.76 -0.97 -1.90
N SER A 69 -14.41 -2.11 -2.10
CA SER A 69 -15.86 -2.30 -1.83
C SER A 69 -16.14 -3.03 -0.52
N GLN A 70 -15.11 -3.63 0.07
CA GLN A 70 -15.18 -4.36 1.33
C GLN A 70 -14.51 -3.54 2.44
N SER A 71 -14.99 -3.69 3.68
CA SER A 71 -14.41 -3.00 4.83
C SER A 71 -12.93 -3.25 5.00
N ILE A 72 -12.44 -4.42 4.59
CA ILE A 72 -11.01 -4.77 4.54
C ILE A 72 -10.74 -5.43 3.19
N THR A 73 -9.80 -4.87 2.43
CA THR A 73 -9.34 -5.40 1.15
C THR A 73 -7.84 -5.63 1.23
N GLN A 74 -7.37 -6.83 0.87
CA GLN A 74 -5.95 -7.14 0.74
C GLN A 74 -5.58 -7.26 -0.74
N LEU A 75 -4.56 -6.52 -1.16
CA LEU A 75 -4.03 -6.51 -2.52
C LEU A 75 -2.59 -7.00 -2.48
N ARG A 76 -2.18 -7.75 -3.50
CA ARG A 76 -0.81 -8.28 -3.61
C ARG A 76 -0.25 -7.97 -4.99
N PHE A 77 0.95 -7.44 -5.02
CA PHE A 77 1.64 -7.06 -6.25
C PHE A 77 3.03 -7.68 -6.27
N SER A 78 3.42 -8.26 -7.40
CA SER A 78 4.80 -8.72 -7.55
C SER A 78 5.74 -7.54 -7.73
N THR A 79 6.86 -7.55 -7.01
CA THR A 79 7.95 -6.59 -7.17
C THR A 79 9.14 -7.17 -7.95
N ASN A 80 8.97 -8.32 -8.61
CA ASN A 80 10.02 -9.00 -9.38
C ASN A 80 10.66 -8.11 -10.46
N SER A 81 9.87 -7.27 -11.12
CA SER A 81 10.34 -6.34 -12.16
C SER A 81 10.94 -5.04 -11.61
N ILE A 82 10.80 -4.79 -10.31
CA ILE A 82 11.30 -3.57 -9.65
C ILE A 82 12.71 -3.88 -9.09
N PRO A 83 13.75 -3.12 -9.44
CA PRO A 83 15.09 -3.29 -8.87
C PRO A 83 15.11 -3.10 -7.35
N SER A 84 16.16 -3.58 -6.68
CA SER A 84 16.35 -3.27 -5.26
C SER A 84 16.63 -1.78 -5.09
N GLY A 85 15.96 -1.14 -4.13
CA GLY A 85 16.00 0.30 -3.99
C GLY A 85 14.92 0.87 -3.08
N ARG A 86 14.92 2.20 -2.93
CA ARG A 86 13.89 2.96 -2.21
C ARG A 86 12.91 3.57 -3.19
N TYR A 87 11.63 3.45 -2.89
CA TYR A 87 10.54 3.87 -3.75
C TYR A 87 9.42 4.52 -2.95
N ASN A 88 8.55 5.24 -3.64
CA ASN A 88 7.31 5.78 -3.10
C ASN A 88 6.12 5.14 -3.83
N LEU A 89 5.22 4.53 -3.07
CA LEU A 89 3.91 4.14 -3.58
C LEU A 89 2.98 5.35 -3.50
N LYS A 90 2.57 5.86 -4.66
CA LYS A 90 1.49 6.83 -4.78
C LYS A 90 0.16 6.10 -4.72
N LEU A 91 -0.67 6.49 -3.76
CA LEU A 91 -2.06 6.08 -3.61
C LEU A 91 -2.95 7.27 -3.90
N GLN A 92 -3.96 7.08 -4.74
CA GLN A 92 -4.92 8.13 -5.06
C GLN A 92 -6.35 7.62 -4.93
N ILE A 93 -7.16 8.30 -4.12
CA ILE A 93 -8.60 8.06 -3.95
C ILE A 93 -9.32 9.36 -4.29
N GLY A 94 -10.01 9.40 -5.43
CA GLY A 94 -10.57 10.65 -5.95
C GLY A 94 -9.47 11.71 -6.18
N ASN A 95 -9.56 12.84 -5.46
CA ASN A 95 -8.59 13.93 -5.52
C ASN A 95 -7.49 13.83 -4.46
N ASP A 96 -7.66 12.96 -3.46
CA ASP A 96 -6.72 12.81 -2.37
C ASP A 96 -5.57 11.91 -2.79
N VAL A 97 -4.34 12.38 -2.54
CA VAL A 97 -3.12 11.67 -2.91
C VAL A 97 -2.24 11.51 -1.67
N GLN A 98 -1.75 10.29 -1.46
CA GLN A 98 -0.78 9.99 -0.42
C GLN A 98 0.40 9.21 -1.00
N PHE A 99 1.57 9.43 -0.42
CA PHE A 99 2.80 8.71 -0.78
C PHE A 99 3.25 7.89 0.42
N ILE A 100 3.46 6.60 0.20
CA ILE A 100 3.98 5.69 1.21
C ILE A 100 5.36 5.21 0.77
N PRO A 101 6.44 5.53 1.52
CA PRO A 101 7.77 5.05 1.20
C PRO A 101 7.89 3.55 1.47
N PHE A 102 8.62 2.84 0.60
CA PHE A 102 8.96 1.43 0.81
C PHE A 102 10.31 1.08 0.19
N ILE A 103 10.84 -0.08 0.56
CA ILE A 103 12.13 -0.61 0.10
C ILE A 103 11.90 -1.96 -0.56
N VAL A 104 12.51 -2.17 -1.73
CA VAL A 104 12.60 -3.48 -2.36
C VAL A 104 13.98 -4.06 -2.07
N VAL A 105 14.02 -5.28 -1.53
CA VAL A 105 15.25 -6.04 -1.28
C VAL A 105 15.14 -7.40 -1.97
N LYS A 106 16.20 -7.80 -2.69
CA LYS A 106 16.35 -9.07 -3.41
C LYS A 106 17.63 -9.75 -2.96
#